data_AF-A0A1M3CF17-F1
#
_entry.id   AF-A0A1M3CF17-F1
#
_cell.length_a   1.000
_cell.length_b   1.000
_cell.length_c   1.000
_cell.angle_alpha   90.00
_cell.angle_beta   90.00
_cell.angle_gamma   90.00
#
_symmetry.space_group_name_H-M   'P 1'
#
loop_
_entity.id
_entity.type
_entity.pdbx_description
1 polymer ?
#
loop_
_entity_poly.entity_id
_entity_poly.type
_entity_poly.pdbx_seq_one_letter_code
_entity_poly.pdbx_strand_id
1 'polypeptide(L)'
;MEYVVFIRRSGNHSKAQAAIAKSLATDAITAKVMVADRDLNIVYMNNAVVSLLREAETDIRTELPNFKVDGLIGSNIDIFHKNPAHQRKLLENLTSPYHAMVQIGGRVFDLLATPLMERGERRGIVVEWADAGQRLQNLGYAAQSDAISRAQAVIEFTMDGKIVTANQNFLDAVEYTLSDIKERHHSMFVDPAERESAAYREFWSNLNRGEYQAGEYRRIGKGAKELWLLASYNPVFDDKGKPLKVVKLATDVSDQKRKFSDLAGQIDAINKSQAVIEFNMDGTILTANANFLNALGYVLGEIRGMHHSMFVEPAERDSSAYREFWANLNQGRYQAGEFKRIGKGGREVYIQASYNPILDLSGKPFKVVKYAADVTKQVLVRMGNERVRGMMESVAAGAEELNASVREISEAMSKSREGAVGAVEQVAAADTQAKRLTDAAQSMSGIIELINNITGQINLLALNATIESARAGEAGRGFAVVAAEVKNLANQAKQATDKIGHEIGSLNDISADVAGALNTIKLAINSVSEYVTSTAAAIEEQSTVTGEMSASMQRAAAEAAAIAAA
;
A
#
# COMPACT_ATOMS: atom_id res chain seq x y z
N MET A 1 131.99 23.94 -30.71
CA MET A 1 132.44 23.44 -29.39
C MET A 1 132.14 24.57 -28.42
N GLU A 2 131.26 24.51 -27.42
CA GLU A 2 130.54 23.46 -26.70
C GLU A 2 129.19 24.05 -26.20
N TYR A 3 128.07 23.36 -26.43
CA TYR A 3 127.23 22.66 -25.44
C TYR A 3 126.67 23.54 -24.29
N VAL A 4 125.38 23.91 -24.35
CA VAL A 4 124.22 23.17 -23.77
C VAL A 4 124.22 23.18 -22.24
N VAL A 5 123.18 23.82 -21.69
CA VAL A 5 122.41 23.55 -20.44
C VAL A 5 122.00 24.90 -19.86
N PHE A 6 120.78 25.37 -20.15
CA PHE A 6 119.88 26.10 -19.22
C PHE A 6 118.51 26.37 -19.89
N ILE A 7 117.93 25.36 -20.56
CA ILE A 7 116.49 25.36 -20.93
C ILE A 7 115.90 24.04 -20.42
N ARG A 8 115.63 23.97 -19.11
CA ARG A 8 114.87 22.87 -18.49
C ARG A 8 113.98 23.32 -17.33
N ARG A 9 113.67 24.61 -17.21
CA ARG A 9 112.78 25.15 -16.16
C ARG A 9 111.43 25.71 -16.64
N SER A 10 111.21 25.93 -17.94
CA SER A 10 109.94 26.51 -18.46
C SER A 10 108.83 25.49 -18.80
N GLY A 11 109.15 24.23 -19.10
CA GLY A 11 108.16 23.21 -19.46
C GLY A 11 107.36 22.63 -18.29
N ASN A 12 107.89 22.68 -17.07
CA ASN A 12 107.18 22.21 -15.87
C ASN A 12 106.19 23.23 -15.32
N HIS A 13 106.40 24.53 -15.56
CA HIS A 13 105.48 25.58 -15.09
C HIS A 13 104.16 25.61 -15.87
N SER A 14 104.15 25.36 -17.19
CA SER A 14 102.89 25.37 -17.96
C SER A 14 102.02 24.13 -17.72
N LYS A 15 102.63 22.96 -17.50
CA LYS A 15 101.90 21.74 -17.09
C LYS A 15 101.33 21.86 -15.68
N ALA A 16 102.07 22.47 -14.75
CA ALA A 16 101.57 22.75 -13.41
C ALA A 16 100.41 23.75 -13.41
N GLN A 17 100.49 24.83 -14.19
CA GLN A 17 99.37 25.78 -14.35
C GLN A 17 98.13 25.14 -14.99
N ALA A 18 98.30 24.28 -16.00
CA ALA A 18 97.19 23.56 -16.61
C ALA A 18 96.54 22.55 -15.64
N ALA A 19 97.32 21.89 -14.79
CA ALA A 19 96.80 21.01 -13.73
C ALA A 19 96.01 21.79 -12.67
N ILE A 20 96.52 22.95 -12.24
CA ILE A 20 95.84 23.85 -11.30
C ILE A 20 94.53 24.37 -11.91
N ALA A 21 94.54 24.82 -13.16
CA ALA A 21 93.34 25.31 -13.84
C ALA A 21 92.26 24.22 -13.99
N LYS A 22 92.66 22.96 -14.28
CA LYS A 22 91.72 21.82 -14.31
C LYS A 22 91.12 21.54 -12.93
N SER A 23 91.93 21.56 -11.87
CA SER A 23 91.46 21.38 -10.49
C SER A 23 90.49 22.49 -10.07
N LEU A 24 90.82 23.76 -10.36
CA LEU A 24 89.94 24.89 -10.06
C LEU A 24 88.64 24.81 -10.85
N ALA A 25 88.69 24.36 -12.11
CA ALA A 25 87.49 24.18 -12.92
C ALA A 25 86.60 23.04 -12.38
N THR A 26 87.16 21.92 -11.93
CA THR A 26 86.38 20.81 -11.33
C THR A 26 85.83 21.16 -9.94
N ASP A 27 86.48 22.07 -9.22
CA ASP A 27 85.98 22.61 -7.94
C ASP A 27 84.87 23.65 -8.13
N ALA A 28 84.82 24.32 -9.29
CA ALA A 28 83.81 25.33 -9.62
C ALA A 28 82.51 24.76 -10.22
N ILE A 29 82.51 23.53 -10.73
CA ILE A 29 81.29 22.90 -11.27
C ILE A 29 80.34 22.44 -10.16
N THR A 30 79.04 22.53 -10.42
CA THR A 30 77.97 22.11 -9.49
C THR A 30 77.67 20.61 -9.52
N ALA A 31 78.17 19.89 -10.54
CA ALA A 31 78.11 18.44 -10.58
C ALA A 31 78.89 17.87 -9.39
N LYS A 32 78.31 16.93 -8.65
CA LYS A 32 78.97 16.33 -7.48
C LYS A 32 79.89 15.22 -7.95
N VAL A 33 81.18 15.48 -8.02
CA VAL A 33 82.15 14.58 -8.64
C VAL A 33 83.14 14.00 -7.64
N MET A 34 83.25 12.67 -7.63
CA MET A 34 84.26 11.89 -6.91
C MET A 34 85.10 11.10 -7.90
N VAL A 35 86.43 11.09 -7.74
CA VAL A 35 87.35 10.31 -8.59
C VAL A 35 88.08 9.29 -7.75
N ALA A 36 88.10 8.06 -8.23
CA ALA A 36 88.90 6.98 -7.66
C ALA A 36 89.99 6.52 -8.65
N ASP A 37 91.14 6.09 -8.13
CA ASP A 37 92.24 5.55 -8.91
C ASP A 37 91.96 4.11 -9.42
N ARG A 38 92.98 3.46 -10.00
CA ARG A 38 92.85 2.09 -10.54
C ARG A 38 92.52 1.05 -9.47
N ASP A 39 92.97 1.28 -8.25
CA ASP A 39 92.75 0.42 -7.08
C ASP A 39 91.47 0.80 -6.32
N LEU A 40 90.71 1.75 -6.88
CA LEU A 40 89.44 2.27 -6.36
C LEU A 40 89.59 3.05 -5.05
N ASN A 41 90.77 3.61 -4.79
CA ASN A 41 90.96 4.57 -3.71
C ASN A 41 90.52 5.95 -4.17
N ILE A 42 89.77 6.66 -3.34
CA ILE A 42 89.25 8.00 -3.65
C ILE A 42 90.42 8.98 -3.64
N VAL A 43 90.74 9.55 -4.80
CA VAL A 43 91.87 10.47 -4.97
C VAL A 43 91.43 11.93 -5.08
N TYR A 44 90.17 12.18 -5.39
CA TYR A 44 89.64 13.53 -5.52
C TYR A 44 88.14 13.58 -5.27
N MET A 45 87.68 14.67 -4.65
CA MET A 45 86.28 15.02 -4.44
C MET A 45 86.15 16.53 -4.59
N ASN A 46 85.22 16.99 -5.43
CA ASN A 46 84.99 18.42 -5.54
C ASN A 46 84.10 18.95 -4.40
N ASN A 47 84.05 20.28 -4.23
CA ASN A 47 83.28 20.92 -3.17
C ASN A 47 81.79 20.53 -3.17
N ALA A 48 81.22 20.28 -4.36
CA ALA A 48 79.81 19.93 -4.50
C ALA A 48 79.48 18.53 -3.94
N VAL A 49 80.31 17.50 -4.21
CA VAL A 49 80.10 16.16 -3.62
C VAL A 49 80.43 16.11 -2.14
N VAL A 50 81.44 16.88 -1.69
CA VAL A 50 81.77 17.02 -0.27
C VAL A 50 80.57 17.62 0.48
N SER A 51 79.96 18.67 -0.06
CA SER A 51 78.78 19.32 0.55
C SER A 51 77.59 18.36 0.62
N LEU A 52 77.28 17.66 -0.49
CA LEU A 52 76.22 16.65 -0.53
C LEU A 52 76.41 15.55 0.53
N LEU A 53 77.61 14.96 0.58
CA LEU A 53 77.89 13.88 1.53
C LEU A 53 77.95 14.36 2.97
N ARG A 54 78.32 15.62 3.22
CA ARG A 54 78.32 16.25 4.55
C ARG A 54 76.91 16.53 5.03
N GLU A 55 76.01 17.00 4.15
CA GLU A 55 74.58 17.13 4.45
C GLU A 55 73.92 15.77 4.74
N ALA A 56 74.36 14.72 4.04
CA ALA A 56 73.86 13.36 4.23
C ALA A 56 74.61 12.57 5.33
N GLU A 57 75.64 13.12 5.96
CA GLU A 57 76.57 12.35 6.81
C GLU A 57 75.88 11.72 8.03
N THR A 58 75.00 12.46 8.70
CA THR A 58 74.21 11.94 9.84
C THR A 58 73.31 10.78 9.41
N ASP A 59 72.66 10.91 8.25
CA ASP A 59 71.78 9.89 7.70
C ASP A 59 72.57 8.64 7.29
N ILE A 60 73.68 8.81 6.56
CA ILE A 60 74.58 7.73 6.13
C ILE A 60 75.15 6.96 7.34
N ARG A 61 75.49 7.65 8.44
CA ARG A 61 76.01 7.02 9.67
C ARG A 61 75.04 6.04 10.32
N THR A 62 73.74 6.10 10.01
CA THR A 62 72.77 5.11 10.51
C THR A 62 73.03 3.70 9.95
N GLU A 63 73.55 3.58 8.72
CA GLU A 63 73.93 2.31 8.09
C GLU A 63 75.46 2.08 8.09
N LEU A 64 76.26 3.15 8.10
CA LEU A 64 77.72 3.12 8.11
C LEU A 64 78.28 3.94 9.30
N PRO A 65 78.30 3.39 10.54
CA PRO A 65 78.59 4.15 11.76
C PRO A 65 79.95 4.87 11.78
N ASN A 66 80.93 4.34 11.04
CA ASN A 66 82.28 4.89 10.95
C ASN A 66 82.47 5.88 9.80
N PHE A 67 81.42 6.19 9.04
CA PHE A 67 81.49 7.10 7.90
C PHE A 67 81.83 8.53 8.36
N LYS A 68 82.91 9.09 7.78
CA LYS A 68 83.33 10.48 7.98
C LYS A 68 83.75 11.08 6.65
N VAL A 69 83.10 12.18 6.25
CA VAL A 69 83.38 12.82 4.94
C VAL A 69 84.85 13.26 4.83
N ASP A 70 85.40 13.81 5.92
CA ASP A 70 86.78 14.29 5.96
C ASP A 70 87.83 13.15 5.84
N GLY A 71 87.42 11.89 6.03
CA GLY A 71 88.26 10.71 5.89
C GLY A 71 88.12 9.98 4.55
N LEU A 72 87.32 10.49 3.62
CA LEU A 72 87.03 9.79 2.36
C LEU A 72 88.19 9.80 1.38
N ILE A 73 88.93 10.90 1.27
CA ILE A 73 90.13 10.96 0.40
C ILE A 73 91.18 10.00 0.96
N GLY A 74 91.66 9.09 0.10
CA GLY A 74 92.58 8.01 0.46
C GLY A 74 91.89 6.71 0.91
N SER A 75 90.60 6.75 1.22
CA SER A 75 89.81 5.55 1.52
C SER A 75 89.36 4.84 0.24
N ASN A 76 89.09 3.54 0.33
CA ASN A 76 88.57 2.77 -0.79
C ASN A 76 87.04 2.95 -0.95
N ILE A 77 86.52 3.04 -2.18
CA ILE A 77 85.07 3.21 -2.43
C ILE A 77 84.22 2.03 -1.94
N ASP A 78 84.84 0.89 -1.62
CA ASP A 78 84.19 -0.28 -1.05
C ASP A 78 83.37 0.03 0.21
N ILE A 79 83.73 1.08 0.96
CA ILE A 79 83.00 1.52 2.16
C ILE A 79 81.52 1.84 1.88
N PHE A 80 81.17 2.18 0.63
CA PHE A 80 79.80 2.50 0.23
C PHE A 80 78.98 1.26 -0.19
N HIS A 81 79.59 0.07 -0.26
CA HIS A 81 78.99 -1.11 -0.89
C HIS A 81 78.85 -2.28 0.09
N LYS A 82 77.65 -2.86 0.19
CA LYS A 82 77.39 -4.07 1.01
C LYS A 82 78.13 -5.32 0.48
N ASN A 83 78.41 -5.38 -0.83
CA ASN A 83 79.20 -6.45 -1.45
C ASN A 83 80.32 -5.84 -2.35
N PRO A 84 81.47 -5.50 -1.77
CA PRO A 84 82.61 -4.92 -2.49
C PRO A 84 83.10 -5.76 -3.69
N ALA A 85 83.12 -7.09 -3.55
CA ALA A 85 83.63 -7.99 -4.59
C ALA A 85 82.81 -7.89 -5.89
N HIS A 86 81.50 -7.73 -5.77
CA HIS A 86 80.62 -7.53 -6.92
C HIS A 86 80.91 -6.21 -7.65
N GLN A 87 81.01 -5.11 -6.90
CA GLN A 87 81.29 -3.79 -7.48
C GLN A 87 82.65 -3.74 -8.17
N ARG A 88 83.68 -4.32 -7.55
CA ARG A 88 85.02 -4.40 -8.15
C ARG A 88 85.00 -5.08 -9.52
N LYS A 89 84.31 -6.22 -9.64
CA LYS A 89 84.18 -6.96 -10.91
C LYS A 89 83.42 -6.18 -11.99
N LEU A 90 82.38 -5.45 -11.59
CA LEU A 90 81.62 -4.58 -12.49
C LEU A 90 82.50 -3.44 -13.03
N LEU A 91 83.22 -2.76 -12.14
CA LEU A 91 84.06 -1.62 -12.48
C LEU A 91 85.29 -2.03 -13.31
N GLU A 92 85.86 -3.21 -13.07
CA GLU A 92 87.02 -3.76 -13.79
C GLU A 92 86.81 -3.79 -15.32
N ASN A 93 85.59 -4.12 -15.76
CA ASN A 93 85.23 -4.23 -17.18
C ASN A 93 84.52 -2.99 -17.75
N LEU A 94 84.47 -1.88 -17.00
CA LEU A 94 83.72 -0.69 -17.38
C LEU A 94 84.43 0.08 -18.50
N THR A 95 83.82 0.12 -19.69
CA THR A 95 84.35 0.81 -20.89
C THR A 95 83.51 2.01 -21.35
N SER A 96 82.30 2.15 -20.82
CA SER A 96 81.36 3.26 -21.08
C SER A 96 80.72 3.74 -19.77
N PRO A 97 80.08 4.92 -19.73
CA PRO A 97 79.36 5.38 -18.55
C PRO A 97 78.29 4.38 -18.09
N TYR A 98 78.19 4.16 -16.77
CA TYR A 98 77.22 3.26 -16.14
C TYR A 98 76.41 4.02 -15.07
N HIS A 99 75.08 3.93 -15.19
CA HIS A 99 74.15 4.49 -14.22
C HIS A 99 73.82 3.44 -13.16
N ALA A 100 73.90 3.84 -11.90
CA ALA A 100 73.50 3.04 -10.75
C ALA A 100 72.65 3.89 -9.80
N MET A 101 71.83 3.22 -8.99
CA MET A 101 71.14 3.84 -7.86
C MET A 101 71.62 3.18 -6.58
N VAL A 102 71.95 3.99 -5.58
CA VAL A 102 72.44 3.51 -4.30
C VAL A 102 71.61 4.12 -3.18
N GLN A 103 71.13 3.26 -2.28
CA GLN A 103 70.42 3.67 -1.07
C GLN A 103 71.31 3.43 0.14
N ILE A 104 71.64 4.51 0.86
CA ILE A 104 72.47 4.45 2.07
C ILE A 104 71.91 5.45 3.08
N GLY A 105 71.66 4.98 4.30
CA GLY A 105 71.22 5.83 5.40
C GLY A 105 69.81 6.41 5.20
N GLY A 106 68.93 5.69 4.50
CA GLY A 106 67.59 6.19 4.15
C GLY A 106 67.53 7.21 3.01
N ARG A 107 68.67 7.65 2.47
CA ARG A 107 68.73 8.48 1.26
C ARG A 107 68.99 7.66 0.02
N VAL A 108 68.52 8.16 -1.13
CA VAL A 108 68.71 7.52 -2.44
C VAL A 108 69.54 8.45 -3.32
N PHE A 109 70.65 7.94 -3.84
CA PHE A 109 71.55 8.65 -4.74
C PHE A 109 71.54 7.98 -6.12
N ASP A 110 71.40 8.80 -7.15
CA ASP A 110 71.68 8.41 -8.53
C ASP A 110 73.19 8.62 -8.78
N LEU A 111 73.87 7.59 -9.27
CA LEU A 111 75.30 7.58 -9.57
C LEU A 111 75.53 7.40 -11.06
N LEU A 112 76.47 8.16 -11.63
CA LEU A 112 76.98 7.96 -12.98
C LEU A 112 78.49 7.73 -12.92
N ALA A 113 78.89 6.46 -13.03
CA ALA A 113 80.29 6.06 -13.05
C ALA A 113 80.82 6.06 -14.49
N THR A 114 81.83 6.86 -14.78
CA THR A 114 82.47 6.97 -16.10
C THR A 114 83.96 6.58 -15.99
N PRO A 115 84.45 5.66 -16.83
CA PRO A 115 85.87 5.25 -16.79
C PRO A 115 86.78 6.36 -17.34
N LEU A 116 87.85 6.67 -16.62
CA LEU A 116 88.90 7.58 -17.08
C LEU A 116 89.94 6.78 -17.87
N MET A 117 89.99 7.00 -19.18
CA MET A 117 90.83 6.23 -20.11
C MET A 117 92.06 7.02 -20.53
N GLU A 118 93.23 6.39 -20.54
CA GLU A 118 94.48 6.94 -21.09
C GLU A 118 95.20 5.88 -21.92
N ARG A 119 95.47 6.17 -23.21
CA ARG A 119 96.14 5.24 -24.14
C ARG A 119 95.50 3.84 -24.18
N GLY A 120 94.18 3.76 -24.04
CA GLY A 120 93.41 2.51 -24.06
C GLY A 120 93.33 1.77 -22.72
N GLU A 121 94.02 2.24 -21.66
CA GLU A 121 93.94 1.67 -20.32
C GLU A 121 93.09 2.54 -19.39
N ARG A 122 92.28 1.91 -18.53
CA ARG A 122 91.57 2.60 -17.45
C ARG A 122 92.56 3.05 -16.37
N ARG A 123 92.62 4.36 -16.13
CA ARG A 123 93.45 4.99 -15.08
C ARG A 123 92.69 5.30 -13.80
N GLY A 124 91.37 5.31 -13.85
CA GLY A 124 90.50 5.56 -12.70
C GLY A 124 89.05 5.63 -13.15
N ILE A 125 88.18 6.02 -12.22
CA ILE A 125 86.75 6.19 -12.48
C ILE A 125 86.33 7.52 -11.87
N VAL A 126 85.56 8.28 -12.63
CA VAL A 126 84.84 9.45 -12.12
C VAL A 126 83.40 9.06 -11.86
N VAL A 127 82.88 9.36 -10.67
CA VAL A 127 81.49 9.10 -10.28
C VAL A 127 80.82 10.44 -10.03
N GLU A 128 79.79 10.73 -10.80
CA GLU A 128 78.87 11.84 -10.52
C GLU A 128 77.75 11.36 -9.60
N TRP A 129 77.45 12.14 -8.56
CA TRP A 129 76.41 11.87 -7.58
C TRP A 129 75.23 12.85 -7.76
N ALA A 130 74.01 12.37 -7.59
CA ALA A 130 72.82 13.22 -7.51
C ALA A 130 71.86 12.69 -6.44
N ASP A 131 71.25 13.58 -5.66
CA ASP A 131 70.19 13.20 -4.72
C ASP A 131 68.91 12.90 -5.51
N ALA A 132 68.39 11.68 -5.40
CA ALA A 132 67.18 11.25 -6.09
C ALA A 132 65.89 11.61 -5.33
N GLY A 133 65.98 12.13 -4.10
CA GLY A 133 64.85 12.42 -3.23
C GLY A 133 63.79 13.31 -3.87
N GLN A 134 64.20 14.43 -4.47
CA GLN A 134 63.27 15.34 -5.15
C GLN A 134 62.61 14.67 -6.37
N ARG A 135 63.36 13.88 -7.15
CA ARG A 135 62.83 13.16 -8.31
C ARG A 135 61.80 12.11 -7.88
N LEU A 136 62.10 11.35 -6.83
CA LEU A 136 61.19 10.33 -6.28
C LEU A 136 59.94 10.97 -5.66
N GLN A 137 60.07 12.11 -4.98
CA GLN A 137 58.94 12.87 -4.47
C GLN A 137 58.02 13.35 -5.59
N ASN A 138 58.60 13.88 -6.68
CA ASN A 138 57.83 14.29 -7.86
C ASN A 138 57.13 13.10 -8.54
N LEU A 139 57.77 11.92 -8.58
CA LEU A 139 57.12 10.68 -9.03
C LEU A 139 55.96 10.28 -8.10
N GLY A 140 56.11 10.47 -6.79
CA GLY A 140 55.04 10.28 -5.82
C GLY A 140 53.84 11.19 -6.07
N TYR A 141 54.07 12.48 -6.33
CA TYR A 141 53.01 13.43 -6.71
C TYR A 141 52.32 13.07 -8.02
N ALA A 142 53.10 12.64 -9.03
CA ALA A 142 52.53 12.16 -10.29
C ALA A 142 51.64 10.93 -10.06
N ALA A 143 52.10 9.95 -9.27
CA ALA A 143 51.33 8.75 -8.95
C ALA A 143 50.04 9.06 -8.17
N GLN A 144 50.06 10.05 -7.27
CA GLN A 144 48.86 10.54 -6.58
C GLN A 144 47.87 11.21 -7.54
N SER A 145 48.38 12.07 -8.44
CA SER A 145 47.56 12.70 -9.49
C SER A 145 46.91 11.65 -10.39
N ASP A 146 47.65 10.62 -10.78
CA ASP A 146 47.12 9.50 -11.56
C ASP A 146 46.05 8.72 -10.79
N ALA A 147 46.21 8.55 -9.47
CA ALA A 147 45.21 7.89 -8.64
C ALA A 147 43.89 8.68 -8.57
N ILE A 148 43.96 10.01 -8.44
CA ILE A 148 42.78 10.89 -8.51
C ILE A 148 42.14 10.80 -9.90
N SER A 149 42.95 10.88 -10.96
CA SER A 149 42.49 10.82 -12.34
C SER A 149 41.79 9.50 -12.68
N ARG A 150 42.20 8.37 -12.07
CA ARG A 150 41.50 7.08 -12.24
C ARG A 150 40.11 7.07 -11.63
N ALA A 151 39.90 7.76 -10.51
CA ALA A 151 38.66 7.70 -9.75
C ALA A 151 37.66 8.82 -10.09
N GLN A 152 38.14 9.98 -10.55
CA GLN A 152 37.32 11.17 -10.77
C GLN A 152 37.42 11.69 -12.20
N ALA A 153 36.39 12.42 -12.63
CA ALA A 153 36.44 13.23 -13.83
C ALA A 153 37.29 14.48 -13.55
N VAL A 154 38.32 14.70 -14.37
CA VAL A 154 39.27 15.81 -14.22
C VAL A 154 39.32 16.62 -15.51
N ILE A 155 39.19 17.94 -15.39
CA ILE A 155 39.35 18.88 -16.50
C ILE A 155 40.08 20.13 -16.04
N GLU A 156 40.96 20.64 -16.88
CA GLU A 156 41.75 21.83 -16.62
C GLU A 156 41.33 22.99 -17.51
N PHE A 157 41.30 24.17 -16.92
CA PHE A 157 41.00 25.41 -17.61
C PHE A 157 42.11 26.44 -17.41
N THR A 158 42.32 27.28 -18.41
CA THR A 158 43.00 28.56 -18.24
C THR A 158 42.17 29.49 -17.33
N MET A 159 42.77 30.58 -16.85
CA MET A 159 42.07 31.56 -16.01
C MET A 159 40.94 32.31 -16.74
N ASP A 160 40.99 32.40 -18.08
CA ASP A 160 39.91 32.89 -18.94
C ASP A 160 38.88 31.79 -19.32
N GLY A 161 38.96 30.60 -18.71
CA GLY A 161 37.96 29.55 -18.82
C GLY A 161 38.04 28.66 -20.06
N LYS A 162 39.14 28.69 -20.81
CA LYS A 162 39.38 27.80 -21.95
C LYS A 162 39.92 26.46 -21.49
N ILE A 163 39.50 25.39 -22.15
CA ILE A 163 39.82 24.02 -21.80
C ILE A 163 41.23 23.68 -22.29
N VAL A 164 42.11 23.29 -21.36
CA VAL A 164 43.49 22.89 -21.63
C VAL A 164 43.56 21.39 -21.92
N THR A 165 43.01 20.59 -21.01
CA THR A 165 42.99 19.13 -21.10
C THR A 165 41.86 18.55 -20.23
N ALA A 166 41.48 17.31 -20.48
CA ALA A 166 40.54 16.54 -19.67
C ALA A 166 40.94 15.06 -19.68
N ASN A 167 40.67 14.35 -18.58
CA ASN A 167 40.88 12.91 -18.53
C ASN A 167 39.70 12.13 -19.12
N GLN A 168 39.90 10.83 -19.32
CA GLN A 168 38.89 9.96 -19.95
C GLN A 168 37.56 9.95 -19.19
N ASN A 169 37.59 9.91 -17.85
CA ASN A 169 36.39 9.96 -17.01
C ASN A 169 35.52 11.19 -17.28
N PHE A 170 36.13 12.37 -17.47
CA PHE A 170 35.38 13.57 -17.82
C PHE A 170 34.81 13.47 -19.23
N LEU A 171 35.63 13.06 -20.20
CA LEU A 171 35.24 12.94 -21.60
C LEU A 171 34.08 11.96 -21.81
N ASP A 172 34.11 10.82 -21.12
CA ASP A 172 33.05 9.82 -21.13
C ASP A 172 31.75 10.37 -20.54
N ALA A 173 31.83 11.10 -19.42
CA ALA A 173 30.66 11.69 -18.77
C ALA A 173 29.94 12.73 -19.67
N VAL A 174 30.72 13.59 -20.36
CA VAL A 174 30.15 14.61 -21.27
C VAL A 174 29.97 14.13 -22.71
N GLU A 175 30.42 12.92 -23.03
CA GLU A 175 30.37 12.29 -24.36
C GLU A 175 31.06 13.09 -25.47
N TYR A 176 32.08 13.87 -25.13
CA TYR A 176 32.92 14.57 -26.08
C TYR A 176 34.31 13.95 -26.14
N THR A 177 34.98 14.09 -27.29
CA THR A 177 36.42 13.81 -27.38
C THR A 177 37.23 15.02 -26.92
N LEU A 178 38.50 14.83 -26.55
CA LEU A 178 39.36 15.97 -26.19
C LEU A 178 39.48 16.98 -27.35
N SER A 179 39.56 16.49 -28.59
CA SER A 179 39.58 17.33 -29.79
C SER A 179 38.30 18.16 -29.98
N ASP A 180 37.15 17.67 -29.50
CA ASP A 180 35.90 18.42 -29.59
C ASP A 180 35.90 19.64 -28.67
N ILE A 181 36.59 19.55 -27.52
CA ILE A 181 36.46 20.52 -26.41
C ILE A 181 37.71 21.39 -26.17
N LYS A 182 38.90 20.95 -26.61
CA LYS A 182 40.15 21.68 -26.37
C LYS A 182 40.08 23.10 -26.95
N GLU A 183 40.64 24.08 -26.24
CA GLU A 183 40.57 25.53 -26.53
C GLU A 183 39.17 26.15 -26.52
N ARG A 184 38.09 25.36 -26.36
CA ARG A 184 36.74 25.91 -26.17
C ARG A 184 36.58 26.40 -24.74
N HIS A 185 35.62 27.30 -24.55
CA HIS A 185 35.30 27.87 -23.24
C HIS A 185 34.36 26.94 -22.45
N HIS A 186 34.55 26.86 -21.13
CA HIS A 186 33.72 26.10 -20.19
C HIS A 186 32.20 26.28 -20.37
N SER A 187 31.77 27.46 -20.83
CA SER A 187 30.37 27.78 -21.07
C SER A 187 29.67 26.85 -22.07
N MET A 188 30.41 26.08 -22.87
CA MET A 188 29.82 25.07 -23.73
C MET A 188 29.08 23.96 -22.97
N PHE A 189 29.45 23.71 -21.71
CA PHE A 189 28.80 22.71 -20.84
C PHE A 189 27.69 23.30 -19.98
N VAL A 190 27.36 24.58 -20.14
CA VAL A 190 26.46 25.32 -19.24
C VAL A 190 25.16 25.62 -19.98
N ASP A 191 24.04 25.55 -19.27
CA ASP A 191 22.73 25.89 -19.82
C ASP A 191 22.73 27.33 -20.40
N PRO A 192 22.11 27.57 -21.58
CA PRO A 192 22.06 28.88 -22.21
C PRO A 192 21.56 30.02 -21.32
N ALA A 193 20.62 29.77 -20.41
CA ALA A 193 20.14 30.78 -19.47
C ALA A 193 21.13 31.02 -18.32
N GLU A 194 21.79 29.97 -17.83
CA GLU A 194 22.79 30.08 -16.74
C GLU A 194 24.05 30.81 -17.22
N ARG A 195 24.54 30.56 -18.45
CA ARG A 195 25.76 31.21 -18.97
C ARG A 195 25.65 32.74 -19.06
N GLU A 196 24.45 33.28 -19.27
CA GLU A 196 24.22 34.73 -19.37
C GLU A 196 23.95 35.36 -17.99
N SER A 197 23.84 34.54 -16.94
CA SER A 197 23.52 35.01 -15.58
C SER A 197 24.67 35.78 -14.93
N ALA A 198 24.31 36.63 -13.95
CA ALA A 198 25.30 37.30 -13.11
C ALA A 198 26.10 36.29 -12.26
N ALA A 199 25.44 35.23 -11.78
CA ALA A 199 26.06 34.19 -10.97
C ALA A 199 27.19 33.47 -11.72
N TYR A 200 27.03 33.21 -13.02
CA TYR A 200 28.09 32.59 -13.84
C TYR A 200 29.31 33.49 -14.04
N ARG A 201 29.10 34.82 -14.17
CA ARG A 201 30.20 35.80 -14.23
C ARG A 201 30.93 35.91 -12.89
N GLU A 202 30.18 35.94 -11.80
CA GLU A 202 30.74 35.97 -10.44
C GLU A 202 31.53 34.70 -10.11
N PHE A 203 31.04 33.53 -10.52
CA PHE A 203 31.74 32.26 -10.39
C PHE A 203 33.17 32.31 -10.95
N TRP A 204 33.35 32.80 -12.18
CA TRP A 204 34.69 32.97 -12.77
C TRP A 204 35.50 34.10 -12.11
N SER A 205 34.85 35.16 -11.64
CA SER A 205 35.53 36.21 -10.88
C SER A 205 36.14 35.66 -9.58
N ASN A 206 35.41 34.80 -8.86
CA ASN A 206 35.86 34.17 -7.63
C ASN A 206 37.07 33.25 -7.89
N LEU A 207 36.99 32.40 -8.91
CA LEU A 207 38.12 31.54 -9.32
C LEU A 207 39.36 32.36 -9.69
N ASN A 208 39.18 33.50 -10.37
CA ASN A 208 40.26 34.43 -10.72
C ASN A 208 40.90 35.12 -9.50
N ARG A 209 40.20 35.20 -8.37
CA ARG A 209 40.75 35.65 -7.08
C ARG A 209 41.41 34.52 -6.27
N GLY A 210 41.41 33.28 -6.79
CA GLY A 210 41.93 32.11 -6.10
C GLY A 210 40.93 31.41 -5.17
N GLU A 211 39.66 31.83 -5.18
CA GLU A 211 38.62 31.22 -4.36
C GLU A 211 38.07 29.97 -5.05
N TYR A 212 38.23 28.79 -4.44
CA TYR A 212 37.66 27.55 -4.98
C TYR A 212 36.13 27.55 -4.87
N GLN A 213 35.47 26.82 -5.77
CA GLN A 213 34.02 26.70 -5.82
C GLN A 213 33.63 25.23 -5.83
N ALA A 214 32.70 24.82 -4.96
CA ALA A 214 32.23 23.44 -4.89
C ALA A 214 30.70 23.37 -4.76
N GLY A 215 30.09 22.37 -5.38
CA GLY A 215 28.66 22.17 -5.37
C GLY A 215 28.19 21.13 -6.37
N GLU A 216 26.88 21.00 -6.49
CA GLU A 216 26.23 20.21 -7.53
C GLU A 216 25.86 21.12 -8.70
N TYR A 217 26.29 20.73 -9.89
CA TYR A 217 26.14 21.53 -11.09
C TYR A 217 25.45 20.75 -12.19
N ARG A 218 24.36 21.30 -12.72
CA ARG A 218 23.75 20.84 -13.96
C ARG A 218 24.64 21.25 -15.14
N ARG A 219 24.99 20.31 -15.99
CA ARG A 219 25.82 20.53 -17.19
C ARG A 219 25.22 19.82 -18.40
N ILE A 220 25.65 20.25 -19.59
CA ILE A 220 25.15 19.77 -20.87
C ILE A 220 26.31 19.13 -21.64
N GLY A 221 26.17 17.86 -21.96
CA GLY A 221 27.11 17.07 -22.76
C GLY A 221 26.74 17.08 -24.24
N LYS A 222 27.41 16.23 -25.01
CA LYS A 222 27.15 16.10 -26.45
C LYS A 222 25.70 15.68 -26.70
N GLY A 223 25.10 16.18 -27.78
CA GLY A 223 23.71 15.88 -28.11
C GLY A 223 22.67 16.44 -27.14
N ALA A 224 23.01 17.49 -26.37
CA ALA A 224 22.16 18.08 -25.33
C ALA A 224 21.82 17.12 -24.17
N LYS A 225 22.67 16.11 -23.94
CA LYS A 225 22.55 15.22 -22.79
C LYS A 225 22.73 16.00 -21.49
N GLU A 226 21.74 15.91 -20.61
CA GLU A 226 21.83 16.51 -19.28
C GLU A 226 22.66 15.62 -18.35
N LEU A 227 23.57 16.25 -17.61
CA LEU A 227 24.38 15.62 -16.57
C LEU A 227 24.40 16.46 -15.28
N TRP A 228 24.47 15.78 -14.15
CA TRP A 228 24.64 16.39 -12.83
C TRP A 228 26.00 16.01 -12.26
N LEU A 229 26.84 17.01 -12.01
CA LEU A 229 28.18 16.80 -11.47
C LEU A 229 28.28 17.36 -10.06
N LEU A 230 28.63 16.51 -9.09
CA LEU A 230 29.20 16.99 -7.83
C LEU A 230 30.65 17.35 -8.12
N ALA A 231 30.99 18.64 -8.10
CA ALA A 231 32.30 19.10 -8.54
C ALA A 231 32.91 20.15 -7.62
N SER A 232 34.25 20.19 -7.60
CA SER A 232 35.05 21.28 -7.06
C SER A 232 35.96 21.86 -8.14
N TYR A 233 35.96 23.18 -8.27
CA TYR A 233 36.80 23.96 -9.18
C TYR A 233 37.89 24.63 -8.35
N ASN A 234 39.14 24.23 -8.56
CA ASN A 234 40.25 24.54 -7.67
C ASN A 234 41.32 25.33 -8.44
N PRO A 235 41.51 26.64 -8.17
CA PRO A 235 42.63 27.40 -8.71
C PRO A 235 43.98 26.82 -8.26
N VAL A 236 44.90 26.67 -9.20
CA VAL A 236 46.29 26.25 -8.98
C VAL A 236 47.17 27.49 -9.09
N PHE A 237 48.10 27.64 -8.15
CA PHE A 237 48.92 28.84 -8.00
C PHE A 237 50.34 28.63 -8.53
N ASP A 238 50.99 29.71 -8.98
CA ASP A 238 52.42 29.74 -9.29
C ASP A 238 53.29 29.89 -8.03
N ASP A 239 54.61 29.97 -8.21
CA ASP A 239 55.62 30.14 -7.14
C ASP A 239 55.49 31.47 -6.39
N LYS A 240 54.72 32.43 -6.92
CA LYS A 240 54.44 33.74 -6.34
C LYS A 240 53.04 33.82 -5.72
N GLY A 241 52.29 32.71 -5.70
CA GLY A 241 50.95 32.65 -5.15
C GLY A 241 49.87 33.28 -6.04
N LYS A 242 50.12 33.48 -7.33
CA LYS A 242 49.13 33.98 -8.29
C LYS A 242 48.40 32.80 -8.95
N PRO A 243 47.06 32.83 -9.10
CA PRO A 243 46.32 31.83 -9.85
C PRO A 243 46.81 31.70 -11.30
N LEU A 244 47.17 30.48 -11.69
CA LEU A 244 47.74 30.13 -12.99
C LEU A 244 46.74 29.39 -13.89
N LYS A 245 45.98 28.44 -13.31
CA LYS A 245 44.97 27.63 -13.99
C LYS A 245 43.91 27.15 -13.00
N VAL A 246 42.82 26.57 -13.49
CA VAL A 246 41.79 25.94 -12.65
C VAL A 246 41.72 24.44 -12.95
N VAL A 247 41.78 23.61 -11.92
CA VAL A 247 41.56 22.15 -12.01
C VAL A 247 40.21 21.83 -11.41
N LYS A 248 39.32 21.27 -12.21
CA LYS A 248 38.03 20.77 -11.74
C LYS A 248 38.11 19.26 -11.50
N LEU A 249 37.69 18.84 -10.32
CA LEU A 249 37.43 17.45 -9.97
C LEU A 249 35.92 17.25 -9.90
N ALA A 250 35.41 16.17 -10.50
CA ALA A 250 33.98 15.91 -10.55
C ALA A 250 33.63 14.42 -10.44
N THR A 251 32.44 14.17 -9.90
CA THR A 251 31.78 12.88 -9.91
C THR A 251 30.42 13.03 -10.56
N ASP A 252 30.11 12.17 -11.53
CA ASP A 252 28.79 12.11 -12.13
C ASP A 252 27.80 11.52 -11.12
N VAL A 253 26.79 12.32 -10.75
CA VAL A 253 25.72 11.96 -9.82
C VAL A 253 24.35 11.89 -10.52
N SER A 254 24.34 11.82 -11.86
CA SER A 254 23.11 11.86 -12.66
C SER A 254 22.18 10.68 -12.37
N ASP A 255 22.72 9.47 -12.20
CA ASP A 255 21.92 8.29 -11.87
C ASP A 255 21.28 8.40 -10.48
N GLN A 256 22.03 8.93 -9.51
CA GLN A 256 21.56 9.17 -8.15
C GLN A 256 20.43 10.21 -8.15
N LYS A 257 20.60 11.31 -8.91
CA LYS A 257 19.56 12.34 -9.07
C LYS A 257 18.32 11.81 -9.76
N ARG A 258 18.46 11.02 -10.82
CA ARG A 258 17.32 10.36 -11.50
C ARG A 258 16.57 9.43 -10.55
N LYS A 259 17.27 8.56 -9.83
CA LYS A 259 16.65 7.66 -8.83
C LYS A 259 15.92 8.44 -7.74
N PHE A 260 16.53 9.50 -7.22
CA PHE A 260 15.89 10.33 -6.20
C PHE A 260 14.63 11.04 -6.75
N SER A 261 14.71 11.58 -7.96
CA SER A 261 13.57 12.21 -8.63
C SER A 261 12.44 11.22 -8.92
N ASP A 262 12.76 10.00 -9.33
CA ASP A 262 11.79 8.93 -9.56
C ASP A 262 11.07 8.54 -8.25
N LEU A 263 11.83 8.30 -7.17
CA LEU A 263 11.27 8.01 -5.85
C LEU A 263 10.39 9.15 -5.33
N ALA A 264 10.82 10.41 -5.48
CA ALA A 264 10.02 11.57 -5.13
C ALA A 264 8.72 11.63 -5.95
N GLY A 265 8.81 11.37 -7.26
CA GLY A 265 7.65 11.30 -8.16
C GLY A 265 6.65 10.20 -7.77
N GLN A 266 7.13 9.04 -7.34
CA GLN A 266 6.28 7.94 -6.85
C GLN A 266 5.52 8.35 -5.57
N ILE A 267 6.21 8.99 -4.60
CA ILE A 267 5.57 9.49 -3.36
C ILE A 267 4.51 10.54 -3.70
N ASP A 268 4.79 11.46 -4.63
CA ASP A 268 3.83 12.46 -5.08
C ASP A 268 2.61 11.82 -5.76
N ALA A 269 2.80 10.77 -6.56
CA ALA A 269 1.71 10.04 -7.20
C ALA A 269 0.80 9.34 -6.16
N ILE A 270 1.39 8.76 -5.10
CA ILE A 270 0.64 8.18 -3.97
C ILE A 270 -0.13 9.29 -3.25
N ASN A 271 0.51 10.42 -2.94
CA ASN A 271 -0.11 11.54 -2.25
C ASN A 271 -1.28 12.16 -3.04
N LYS A 272 -1.26 12.11 -4.37
CA LYS A 272 -2.36 12.58 -5.22
C LYS A 272 -3.59 11.67 -5.17
N SER A 273 -3.39 10.36 -5.00
CA SER A 273 -4.47 9.36 -5.15
C SER A 273 -4.99 8.78 -3.84
N GLN A 274 -4.18 8.78 -2.77
CA GLN A 274 -4.53 8.15 -1.49
C GLN A 274 -4.53 9.15 -0.34
N ALA A 275 -5.27 8.84 0.73
CA ALA A 275 -5.19 9.56 1.99
C ALA A 275 -3.94 9.10 2.75
N VAL A 276 -3.06 10.06 3.10
CA VAL A 276 -1.79 9.79 3.77
C VAL A 276 -1.70 10.61 5.05
N ILE A 277 -1.27 9.95 6.13
CA ILE A 277 -0.98 10.58 7.42
C ILE A 277 0.23 9.93 8.07
N GLU A 278 1.07 10.73 8.70
CA GLU A 278 2.28 10.28 9.38
C GLU A 278 2.16 10.47 10.89
N PHE A 279 2.71 9.51 11.63
CA PHE A 279 2.75 9.52 13.08
C PHE A 279 4.17 9.28 13.59
N ASN A 280 4.46 9.87 14.75
CA ASN A 280 5.51 9.39 15.63
C ASN A 280 5.19 7.97 16.11
N MET A 281 6.20 7.28 16.65
CA MET A 281 6.07 5.92 17.18
C MET A 281 5.11 5.80 18.38
N ASP A 282 4.85 6.92 19.07
CA ASP A 282 3.88 7.04 20.15
C ASP A 282 2.44 7.28 19.67
N GLY A 283 2.21 7.42 18.36
CA GLY A 283 0.91 7.72 17.76
C GLY A 283 0.56 9.20 17.61
N THR A 284 1.49 10.10 17.93
CA THR A 284 1.34 11.55 17.71
C THR A 284 1.42 11.91 16.23
N ILE A 285 0.47 12.71 15.74
CA ILE A 285 0.34 13.09 14.33
C ILE A 285 1.40 14.12 13.93
N LEU A 286 2.18 13.81 12.90
CA LEU A 286 3.21 14.68 12.34
C LEU A 286 2.67 15.56 11.21
N THR A 287 2.02 14.94 10.22
CA THR A 287 1.47 15.61 9.04
C THR A 287 0.41 14.72 8.39
N ALA A 288 -0.45 15.31 7.57
CA ALA A 288 -1.42 14.61 6.74
C ALA A 288 -1.64 15.34 5.42
N ASN A 289 -1.93 14.60 4.35
CA ASN A 289 -2.22 15.19 3.05
C ASN A 289 -3.68 15.64 2.93
N ALA A 290 -3.99 16.39 1.87
CA ALA A 290 -5.34 16.91 1.63
C ALA A 290 -6.41 15.81 1.53
N ASN A 291 -6.07 14.66 0.94
CA ASN A 291 -7.00 13.53 0.81
C ASN A 291 -7.45 13.00 2.18
N PHE A 292 -6.52 12.83 3.13
CA PHE A 292 -6.85 12.41 4.49
C PHE A 292 -7.70 13.44 5.22
N LEU A 293 -7.29 14.70 5.13
CA LEU A 293 -7.99 15.83 5.76
C LEU A 293 -9.43 15.95 5.25
N ASN A 294 -9.64 15.86 3.94
CA ASN A 294 -10.96 15.88 3.31
C ASN A 294 -11.81 14.67 3.74
N ALA A 295 -11.22 13.47 3.74
CA ALA A 295 -11.93 12.24 4.12
C ALA A 295 -12.48 12.30 5.56
N LEU A 296 -11.71 12.84 6.51
CA LEU A 296 -12.15 12.99 7.91
C LEU A 296 -12.78 14.35 8.26
N GLY A 297 -12.67 15.34 7.38
CA GLY A 297 -13.27 16.67 7.54
C GLY A 297 -12.51 17.61 8.48
N TYR A 298 -11.20 17.40 8.67
CA TYR A 298 -10.35 18.25 9.52
C TYR A 298 -9.42 19.11 8.67
N VAL A 299 -8.86 20.17 9.25
CA VAL A 299 -7.66 20.85 8.71
C VAL A 299 -6.41 20.45 9.49
N LEU A 300 -5.22 20.56 8.88
CA LEU A 300 -3.97 20.07 9.48
C LEU A 300 -3.69 20.69 10.87
N GLY A 301 -4.00 21.97 11.05
CA GLY A 301 -3.81 22.67 12.33
C GLY A 301 -4.65 22.12 13.49
N GLU A 302 -5.74 21.40 13.20
CA GLU A 302 -6.62 20.79 14.22
C GLU A 302 -6.09 19.43 14.70
N ILE A 303 -5.28 18.75 13.89
CA ILE A 303 -4.87 17.36 14.15
C ILE A 303 -3.36 17.24 14.41
N ARG A 304 -2.53 18.16 13.93
CA ARG A 304 -1.08 18.09 14.09
C ARG A 304 -0.71 18.18 15.57
N GLY A 305 0.13 17.26 16.04
CA GLY A 305 0.52 17.14 17.44
C GLY A 305 -0.51 16.45 18.33
N MET A 306 -1.71 16.14 17.82
CA MET A 306 -2.70 15.32 18.51
C MET A 306 -2.37 13.83 18.33
N HIS A 307 -2.89 12.99 19.22
CA HIS A 307 -2.71 11.54 19.13
C HIS A 307 -3.77 10.90 18.23
N HIS A 308 -3.40 9.85 17.49
CA HIS A 308 -4.27 9.07 16.59
C HIS A 308 -5.63 8.67 17.21
N SER A 309 -5.68 8.47 18.53
CA SER A 309 -6.90 8.11 19.26
C SER A 309 -8.07 9.08 19.09
N MET A 310 -7.83 10.32 18.66
CA MET A 310 -8.90 11.27 18.35
C MET A 310 -9.82 10.80 17.22
N PHE A 311 -9.36 9.91 16.34
CA PHE A 311 -10.15 9.35 15.24
C PHE A 311 -10.81 8.01 15.60
N VAL A 312 -10.64 7.52 16.82
CA VAL A 312 -11.05 6.18 17.24
C VAL A 312 -12.24 6.29 18.19
N GLU A 313 -13.19 5.36 18.08
CA GLU A 313 -14.33 5.33 19.01
C GLU A 313 -13.86 5.14 20.46
N PRO A 314 -14.54 5.76 21.45
CA PRO A 314 -14.13 5.66 22.85
C PRO A 314 -13.97 4.21 23.35
N ALA A 315 -14.88 3.32 22.97
CA ALA A 315 -14.82 1.91 23.37
C ALA A 315 -13.61 1.16 22.77
N GLU A 316 -13.27 1.42 21.51
CA GLU A 316 -12.10 0.82 20.84
C GLU A 316 -10.80 1.42 21.40
N ARG A 317 -10.76 2.74 21.61
CA ARG A 317 -9.59 3.46 22.13
C ARG A 317 -9.08 2.89 23.45
N ASP A 318 -10.00 2.54 24.35
CA ASP A 318 -9.66 2.11 25.70
C ASP A 318 -9.40 0.58 25.79
N SER A 319 -9.56 -0.14 24.66
CA SER A 319 -9.39 -1.58 24.54
C SER A 319 -7.94 -2.07 24.62
N SER A 320 -7.75 -3.36 24.95
CA SER A 320 -6.45 -4.04 24.84
C SER A 320 -5.96 -4.13 23.39
N ALA A 321 -6.87 -4.36 22.45
CA ALA A 321 -6.55 -4.47 21.02
C ALA A 321 -5.90 -3.20 20.47
N TYR A 322 -6.37 -2.01 20.89
CA TYR A 322 -5.78 -0.73 20.48
C TYR A 322 -4.35 -0.55 21.02
N ARG A 323 -4.08 -0.99 22.25
CA ARG A 323 -2.72 -0.97 22.82
C ARG A 323 -1.78 -1.93 22.09
N GLU A 324 -2.26 -3.14 21.81
CA GLU A 324 -1.50 -4.15 21.06
C GLU A 324 -1.20 -3.71 19.62
N PHE A 325 -2.16 -3.04 18.97
CA PHE A 325 -2.00 -2.45 17.64
C PHE A 325 -0.75 -1.54 17.58
N TRP A 326 -0.62 -0.59 18.51
CA TRP A 326 0.55 0.28 18.56
C TRP A 326 1.83 -0.43 18.99
N ALA A 327 1.75 -1.44 19.87
CA ALA A 327 2.90 -2.27 20.23
C ALA A 327 3.46 -3.03 19.01
N ASN A 328 2.59 -3.54 18.14
CA ASN A 328 2.98 -4.21 16.90
C ASN A 328 3.68 -3.25 15.93
N LEU A 329 3.14 -2.04 15.74
CA LEU A 329 3.77 -1.01 14.90
C LEU A 329 5.15 -0.60 15.46
N ASN A 330 5.28 -0.50 16.78
CA ASN A 330 6.55 -0.22 17.46
C ASN A 330 7.62 -1.30 17.27
N GLN A 331 7.21 -2.51 16.92
CA GLN A 331 8.11 -3.63 16.58
C GLN A 331 8.37 -3.74 15.07
N GLY A 332 7.90 -2.77 14.27
CA GLY A 332 8.06 -2.79 12.82
C GLY A 332 7.03 -3.66 12.08
N ARG A 333 6.04 -4.23 12.78
CA ARG A 333 4.99 -5.05 12.16
C ARG A 333 3.87 -4.16 11.65
N TYR A 334 3.70 -4.10 10.32
CA TYR A 334 2.61 -3.34 9.70
C TYR A 334 1.23 -3.89 10.11
N GLN A 335 0.22 -3.04 10.03
CA GLN A 335 -1.18 -3.40 10.31
C GLN A 335 -2.06 -2.94 9.17
N ALA A 336 -2.94 -3.81 8.66
CA ALA A 336 -3.85 -3.48 7.57
C ALA A 336 -5.25 -4.01 7.85
N GLY A 337 -6.27 -3.28 7.41
CA GLY A 337 -7.66 -3.67 7.62
C GLY A 337 -8.66 -2.58 7.22
N GLU A 338 -9.94 -2.91 7.38
CA GLU A 338 -11.04 -1.96 7.33
C GLU A 338 -11.28 -1.45 8.76
N PHE A 339 -11.35 -0.13 8.92
CA PHE A 339 -11.48 0.50 10.23
C PHE A 339 -12.58 1.56 10.20
N LYS A 340 -13.41 1.56 11.24
CA LYS A 340 -14.32 2.67 11.53
C LYS A 340 -13.56 3.78 12.24
N ARG A 341 -13.71 5.01 11.76
CA ARG A 341 -13.08 6.21 12.32
C ARG A 341 -14.09 7.33 12.49
N ILE A 342 -13.79 8.22 13.43
CA ILE A 342 -14.63 9.36 13.77
C ILE A 342 -14.01 10.62 13.15
N GLY A 343 -14.68 11.12 12.11
CA GLY A 343 -14.41 12.40 11.49
C GLY A 343 -14.94 13.57 12.32
N LYS A 344 -14.68 14.78 11.84
CA LYS A 344 -15.13 16.03 12.48
C LYS A 344 -16.65 16.03 12.66
N GLY A 345 -17.10 16.51 13.81
CA GLY A 345 -18.52 16.55 14.16
C GLY A 345 -19.15 15.19 14.48
N GLY A 346 -18.33 14.15 14.74
CA GLY A 346 -18.82 12.81 15.08
C GLY A 346 -19.20 11.96 13.86
N ARG A 347 -18.87 12.41 12.64
CA ARG A 347 -19.20 11.67 11.42
C ARG A 347 -18.45 10.34 11.38
N GLU A 348 -19.17 9.26 11.15
CA GLU A 348 -18.58 7.95 10.94
C GLU A 348 -17.95 7.87 9.54
N VAL A 349 -16.72 7.40 9.48
CA VAL A 349 -15.96 7.21 8.24
C VAL A 349 -15.34 5.83 8.28
N TYR A 350 -15.58 5.03 7.24
CA TYR A 350 -14.93 3.74 7.09
C TYR A 350 -13.74 3.89 6.15
N ILE A 351 -12.58 3.42 6.60
CA ILE A 351 -11.35 3.48 5.82
C ILE A 351 -10.78 2.08 5.65
N GLN A 352 -10.33 1.77 4.44
CA GLN A 352 -9.41 0.66 4.21
C GLN A 352 -8.00 1.23 4.31
N ALA A 353 -7.22 0.78 5.30
CA ALA A 353 -5.95 1.40 5.60
C ALA A 353 -4.84 0.39 5.90
N SER A 354 -3.61 0.78 5.58
CA SER A 354 -2.38 0.12 6.01
C SER A 354 -1.48 1.09 6.77
N TYR A 355 -1.00 0.69 7.94
CA TYR A 355 -0.11 1.43 8.81
C TYR A 355 1.27 0.78 8.72
N ASN A 356 2.23 1.52 8.16
CA ASN A 356 3.52 0.98 7.75
C ASN A 356 4.63 1.70 8.53
N PRO A 357 5.28 1.02 9.50
CA PRO A 357 6.46 1.57 10.17
C PRO A 357 7.60 1.80 9.18
N ILE A 358 8.24 2.96 9.26
CA ILE A 358 9.43 3.32 8.49
C ILE A 358 10.65 3.08 9.37
N LEU A 359 11.60 2.32 8.83
CA LEU A 359 12.83 1.92 9.51
C LEU A 359 13.98 2.86 9.15
N ASP A 360 14.87 3.11 10.11
CA ASP A 360 16.13 3.79 9.86
C ASP A 360 17.19 2.85 9.24
N LEU A 361 18.39 3.36 9.00
CA LEU A 361 19.51 2.58 8.43
C LEU A 361 19.97 1.40 9.31
N SER A 362 19.60 1.39 10.60
CA SER A 362 19.86 0.29 11.54
C SER A 362 18.72 -0.73 11.62
N GLY A 363 17.62 -0.50 10.88
CA GLY A 363 16.42 -1.33 10.91
C GLY A 363 15.46 -1.00 12.06
N LYS A 364 15.68 0.10 12.80
CA LYS A 364 14.81 0.49 13.92
C LYS A 364 13.63 1.35 13.42
N PRO A 365 12.37 1.04 13.79
CA PRO A 365 11.23 1.90 13.49
C PRO A 365 11.36 3.29 14.11
N PHE A 366 11.13 4.35 13.33
CA PHE A 366 11.19 5.74 13.83
C PHE A 366 9.96 6.59 13.51
N LYS A 367 9.13 6.18 12.54
CA LYS A 367 7.81 6.79 12.29
C LYS A 367 6.86 5.77 11.67
N VAL A 368 5.57 6.07 11.64
CA VAL A 368 4.55 5.27 10.96
C VAL A 368 3.90 6.11 9.85
N VAL A 369 3.85 5.56 8.64
CA VAL A 369 3.09 6.16 7.53
C VAL A 369 1.86 5.30 7.27
N LYS A 370 0.69 5.93 7.33
CA LYS A 370 -0.58 5.29 7.02
C LYS A 370 -1.06 5.72 5.64
N TYR A 371 -1.41 4.74 4.83
CA TYR A 371 -2.12 4.91 3.57
C TYR A 371 -3.56 4.46 3.76
N ALA A 372 -4.53 5.23 3.27
CA ALA A 372 -5.93 4.93 3.43
C ALA A 372 -6.75 5.29 2.18
N ALA A 373 -7.81 4.52 1.96
CA ALA A 373 -8.90 4.85 1.06
C ALA A 373 -10.19 5.02 1.88
N ASP A 374 -10.96 6.06 1.59
CA ASP A 374 -12.31 6.21 2.14
C ASP A 374 -13.24 5.22 1.43
N VAL A 375 -13.72 4.25 2.19
CA VAL A 375 -14.63 3.19 1.73
C VAL A 375 -16.02 3.32 2.35
N THR A 376 -16.36 4.49 2.92
CA THR A 376 -17.61 4.73 3.64
C THR A 376 -18.83 4.38 2.78
N LYS A 377 -18.84 4.79 1.52
CA LYS A 377 -19.96 4.50 0.60
C LYS A 377 -20.12 2.99 0.38
N GLN A 378 -19.01 2.29 0.15
CA GLN A 378 -18.99 0.85 -0.10
C GLN A 378 -19.49 0.08 1.13
N VAL A 379 -19.02 0.44 2.33
CA VAL A 379 -19.45 -0.19 3.57
C VAL A 379 -20.94 0.06 3.85
N LEU A 380 -21.42 1.30 3.67
CA LEU A 380 -22.83 1.63 3.87
C LEU A 380 -23.74 0.91 2.86
N VAL A 381 -23.31 0.78 1.60
CA VAL A 381 -24.03 -0.02 0.59
C VAL A 381 -24.06 -1.49 0.99
N ARG A 382 -22.93 -2.07 1.41
CA ARG A 382 -22.84 -3.46 1.89
C ARG A 382 -23.80 -3.71 3.06
N MET A 383 -23.78 -2.85 4.07
CA MET A 383 -24.68 -2.93 5.23
C MET A 383 -26.16 -2.73 4.84
N GLY A 384 -26.42 -1.85 3.89
CA GLY A 384 -27.76 -1.64 3.33
C GLY A 384 -28.30 -2.90 2.66
N ASN A 385 -27.48 -3.53 1.81
CA ASN A 385 -27.83 -4.77 1.11
C ASN A 385 -28.08 -5.94 2.08
N GLU A 386 -27.26 -6.09 3.13
CA GLU A 386 -27.49 -7.11 4.16
C GLU A 386 -28.82 -6.92 4.89
N ARG A 387 -29.17 -5.67 5.22
CA ARG A 387 -30.47 -5.35 5.84
C ARG A 387 -31.64 -5.67 4.91
N VAL A 388 -31.53 -5.28 3.64
CA VAL A 388 -32.56 -5.57 2.62
C VAL A 388 -32.73 -7.07 2.44
N ARG A 389 -31.64 -7.85 2.43
CA ARG A 389 -31.70 -9.32 2.35
C ARG A 389 -32.46 -9.92 3.54
N GLY A 390 -32.15 -9.50 4.77
CA GLY A 390 -32.87 -9.96 5.96
C GLY A 390 -34.36 -9.61 5.93
N MET A 391 -34.72 -8.43 5.41
CA MET A 391 -36.13 -8.06 5.20
C MET A 391 -36.81 -8.97 4.15
N MET A 392 -36.15 -9.27 3.04
CA MET A 392 -36.68 -10.17 2.00
C MET A 392 -36.89 -11.59 2.53
N GLU A 393 -35.94 -12.13 3.31
CA GLU A 393 -36.07 -13.43 3.97
C GLU A 393 -37.29 -13.46 4.91
N SER A 394 -37.51 -12.39 5.68
CA SER A 394 -38.68 -12.28 6.57
C SER A 394 -40.00 -12.21 5.81
N VAL A 395 -40.07 -11.49 4.67
CA VAL A 395 -41.29 -11.41 3.85
C VAL A 395 -41.57 -12.74 3.15
N ALA A 396 -40.53 -13.43 2.66
CA ALA A 396 -40.68 -14.74 2.05
C ALA A 396 -41.24 -15.77 3.06
N ALA A 397 -40.70 -15.78 4.28
CA ALA A 397 -41.20 -16.63 5.37
C ALA A 397 -42.67 -16.30 5.70
N GLY A 398 -43.02 -15.02 5.81
CA GLY A 398 -44.41 -14.60 6.04
C GLY A 398 -45.36 -14.99 4.90
N ALA A 399 -44.91 -14.96 3.64
CA ALA A 399 -45.69 -15.41 2.50
C ALA A 399 -45.89 -16.95 2.49
N GLU A 400 -44.91 -17.73 2.94
CA GLU A 400 -45.08 -19.18 3.09
C GLU A 400 -46.10 -19.53 4.18
N GLU A 401 -46.05 -18.82 5.32
CA GLU A 401 -47.00 -18.99 6.41
C GLU A 401 -48.42 -18.59 5.99
N LEU A 402 -48.58 -17.47 5.29
CA LEU A 402 -49.87 -17.05 4.70
C LEU A 402 -50.42 -18.07 3.71
N ASN A 403 -49.57 -18.66 2.85
CA ASN A 403 -50.00 -19.71 1.93
C ASN A 403 -50.52 -20.95 2.67
N ALA A 404 -49.92 -21.32 3.80
CA ALA A 404 -50.42 -22.41 4.64
C ALA A 404 -51.79 -22.06 5.22
N SER A 405 -51.97 -20.86 5.79
CA SER A 405 -53.27 -20.40 6.30
C SER A 405 -54.35 -20.34 5.21
N VAL A 406 -54.01 -19.89 4.00
CA VAL A 406 -54.90 -19.88 2.83
C VAL A 406 -55.42 -21.29 2.50
N ARG A 407 -54.55 -22.30 2.54
CA ARG A 407 -54.96 -23.71 2.32
C ARG A 407 -55.91 -24.20 3.40
N GLU A 408 -55.61 -23.92 4.67
CA GLU A 408 -56.47 -24.31 5.79
C GLU A 408 -57.85 -23.65 5.71
N ILE A 409 -57.90 -22.36 5.38
CA ILE A 409 -59.18 -21.65 5.20
C ILE A 409 -59.94 -22.23 4.01
N SER A 410 -59.28 -22.50 2.88
CA SER A 410 -59.92 -23.11 1.71
C SER A 410 -60.57 -24.46 2.03
N GLU A 411 -59.86 -25.32 2.78
CA GLU A 411 -60.41 -26.59 3.28
C GLU A 411 -61.61 -26.38 4.21
N ALA A 412 -61.54 -25.40 5.12
CA ALA A 412 -62.63 -25.04 6.01
C ALA A 412 -63.85 -24.54 5.22
N MET A 413 -63.66 -23.70 4.19
CA MET A 413 -64.74 -23.21 3.33
C MET A 413 -65.42 -24.34 2.56
N SER A 414 -64.65 -25.30 2.05
CA SER A 414 -65.19 -26.49 1.38
C SER A 414 -66.09 -27.29 2.32
N LYS A 415 -65.64 -27.54 3.56
CA LYS A 415 -66.43 -28.22 4.60
C LYS A 415 -67.68 -27.41 5.00
N SER A 416 -67.56 -26.09 5.13
CA SER A 416 -68.71 -25.22 5.41
C SER A 416 -69.76 -25.26 4.29
N ARG A 417 -69.30 -25.34 3.02
CA ARG A 417 -70.19 -25.50 1.87
C ARG A 417 -70.95 -26.82 1.92
N GLU A 418 -70.24 -27.94 2.15
CA GLU A 418 -70.87 -29.26 2.32
C GLU A 418 -71.89 -29.25 3.47
N GLY A 419 -71.52 -28.67 4.62
CA GLY A 419 -72.40 -28.53 5.77
C GLY A 419 -73.65 -27.71 5.48
N ALA A 420 -73.52 -26.59 4.75
CA ALA A 420 -74.65 -25.77 4.34
C ALA A 420 -75.59 -26.53 3.38
N VAL A 421 -75.05 -27.24 2.38
CA VAL A 421 -75.85 -28.07 1.46
C VAL A 421 -76.59 -29.17 2.22
N GLY A 422 -75.91 -29.89 3.12
CA GLY A 422 -76.54 -30.91 3.95
C GLY A 422 -77.64 -30.35 4.85
N ALA A 423 -77.47 -29.14 5.39
CA ALA A 423 -78.50 -28.47 6.19
C ALA A 423 -79.74 -28.10 5.35
N VAL A 424 -79.57 -27.68 4.08
CA VAL A 424 -80.71 -27.44 3.18
C VAL A 424 -81.52 -28.72 2.95
N GLU A 425 -80.85 -29.85 2.75
CA GLU A 425 -81.51 -31.15 2.58
C GLU A 425 -82.30 -31.56 3.82
N GLN A 426 -81.72 -31.39 5.02
CA GLN A 426 -82.40 -31.69 6.28
C GLN A 426 -83.64 -30.80 6.51
N VAL A 427 -83.53 -29.50 6.20
CA VAL A 427 -84.68 -28.58 6.29
C VAL A 427 -85.76 -28.96 5.29
N ALA A 428 -85.42 -29.36 4.06
CA ALA A 428 -86.39 -29.82 3.06
C ALA A 428 -87.11 -31.11 3.49
N ALA A 429 -86.39 -32.05 4.12
CA ALA A 429 -86.98 -33.26 4.69
C ALA A 429 -87.94 -32.93 5.85
N ALA A 430 -87.53 -32.03 6.76
CA ALA A 430 -88.38 -31.57 7.86
C ALA A 430 -89.63 -30.82 7.38
N ASP A 431 -89.50 -29.99 6.33
CA ASP A 431 -90.62 -29.27 5.70
C ASP A 431 -91.64 -30.25 5.10
N THR A 432 -91.15 -31.29 4.43
CA THR A 432 -91.99 -32.38 3.91
C THR A 432 -92.73 -33.10 5.04
N GLN A 433 -92.08 -33.35 6.17
CA GLN A 433 -92.70 -34.01 7.32
C GLN A 433 -93.73 -33.11 8.03
N ALA A 434 -93.46 -31.80 8.14
CA ALA A 434 -94.41 -30.82 8.64
C ALA A 434 -95.66 -30.75 7.76
N LYS A 435 -95.49 -30.74 6.43
CA LYS A 435 -96.61 -30.77 5.48
C LYS A 435 -97.47 -32.04 5.64
N ARG A 436 -96.84 -33.20 5.81
CA ARG A 436 -97.57 -34.46 6.07
C ARG A 436 -98.36 -34.42 7.38
N LEU A 437 -97.88 -33.73 8.41
CA LEU A 437 -98.62 -33.51 9.65
C LEU A 437 -99.84 -32.62 9.43
N THR A 438 -99.71 -31.53 8.69
CA THR A 438 -100.84 -30.66 8.31
C THR A 438 -101.90 -31.44 7.51
N ASP A 439 -101.47 -32.21 6.51
CA ASP A 439 -102.38 -33.03 5.69
C ASP A 439 -103.12 -34.08 6.55
N ALA A 440 -102.41 -34.73 7.49
CA ALA A 440 -102.99 -35.69 8.42
C ALA A 440 -103.99 -35.04 9.38
N ALA A 441 -103.65 -33.89 9.96
CA ALA A 441 -104.52 -33.12 10.84
C ALA A 441 -105.81 -32.69 10.10
N GLN A 442 -105.70 -32.22 8.86
CA GLN A 442 -106.86 -31.82 8.05
C GLN A 442 -107.77 -33.00 7.70
N SER A 443 -107.19 -34.17 7.39
CA SER A 443 -107.94 -35.40 7.21
C SER A 443 -108.69 -35.80 8.49
N MET A 444 -108.03 -35.70 9.65
CA MET A 444 -108.65 -35.97 10.95
C MET A 444 -109.77 -34.97 11.27
N SER A 445 -109.64 -33.69 10.93
CA SER A 445 -110.72 -32.71 11.06
C SER A 445 -111.98 -33.14 10.31
N GLY A 446 -111.84 -33.66 9.08
CA GLY A 446 -112.96 -34.18 8.31
C GLY A 446 -113.62 -35.41 8.94
N ILE A 447 -112.83 -36.30 9.56
CA ILE A 447 -113.35 -37.44 10.32
C ILE A 447 -114.13 -36.96 11.55
N ILE A 448 -113.62 -35.97 12.29
CA ILE A 448 -114.30 -35.42 13.46
C ILE A 448 -115.61 -34.74 13.07
N GLU A 449 -115.66 -34.01 11.96
CA GLU A 449 -116.89 -33.43 11.43
C GLU A 449 -117.93 -34.52 11.12
N LEU A 450 -117.52 -35.61 10.47
CA LEU A 450 -118.37 -36.77 10.22
C LEU A 450 -118.89 -37.41 11.52
N ILE A 451 -118.04 -37.62 12.52
CA ILE A 451 -118.47 -38.20 13.81
C ILE A 451 -119.41 -37.24 14.55
N ASN A 452 -119.17 -35.93 14.49
CA ASN A 452 -120.07 -34.93 15.07
C ASN A 452 -121.45 -34.98 14.41
N ASN A 453 -121.51 -35.13 13.09
CA ASN A 453 -122.76 -35.32 12.35
C ASN A 453 -123.48 -36.63 12.75
N ILE A 454 -122.77 -37.76 12.83
CA ILE A 454 -123.33 -39.05 13.27
C ILE A 454 -123.87 -38.96 14.69
N THR A 455 -123.08 -38.39 15.61
CA THR A 455 -123.48 -38.21 17.00
C THR A 455 -124.71 -37.31 17.13
N GLY A 456 -124.79 -36.26 16.32
CA GLY A 456 -125.99 -35.44 16.20
C GLY A 456 -127.22 -36.22 15.75
N GLN A 457 -127.09 -37.09 14.74
CA GLN A 457 -128.16 -37.98 14.30
C GLN A 457 -128.55 -39.01 15.38
N ILE A 458 -127.59 -39.63 16.06
CA ILE A 458 -127.85 -40.57 17.16
C ILE A 458 -128.62 -39.87 18.29
N ASN A 459 -128.24 -38.65 18.64
CA ASN A 459 -128.93 -37.87 19.66
C ASN A 459 -130.39 -37.54 19.25
N LEU A 460 -130.64 -37.25 17.97
CA LEU A 460 -131.99 -37.05 17.44
C LEU A 460 -132.81 -38.35 17.42
N LEU A 461 -132.21 -39.47 17.03
CA LEU A 461 -132.85 -40.80 17.08
C LEU A 461 -133.20 -41.19 18.52
N ALA A 462 -132.29 -40.97 19.46
CA ALA A 462 -132.51 -41.20 20.88
C ALA A 462 -133.62 -40.30 21.45
N LEU A 463 -133.69 -39.04 21.00
CA LEU A 463 -134.78 -38.13 21.34
C LEU A 463 -136.13 -38.65 20.81
N ASN A 464 -136.19 -39.07 19.54
CA ASN A 464 -137.39 -39.65 18.94
C ASN A 464 -137.83 -40.93 19.68
N ALA A 465 -136.89 -41.80 20.01
CA ALA A 465 -137.14 -43.01 20.81
C ALA A 465 -137.65 -42.68 22.22
N THR A 466 -137.14 -41.60 22.84
CA THR A 466 -137.61 -41.12 24.15
C THR A 466 -139.07 -40.64 24.06
N ILE A 467 -139.42 -39.90 22.99
CA ILE A 467 -140.79 -39.43 22.75
C ILE A 467 -141.74 -40.61 22.53
N GLU A 468 -141.37 -41.58 21.69
CA GLU A 468 -142.21 -42.75 21.40
C GLU A 468 -142.36 -43.65 22.65
N SER A 469 -141.30 -43.78 23.46
CA SER A 469 -141.36 -44.48 24.75
C SER A 469 -142.32 -43.80 25.73
N ALA A 470 -142.35 -42.46 25.77
CA ALA A 470 -143.30 -41.70 26.58
C ALA A 470 -144.75 -41.86 26.08
N ARG A 471 -144.95 -42.03 24.76
CA ARG A 471 -146.25 -42.23 24.12
C ARG A 471 -146.84 -43.63 24.38
N ALA A 472 -145.99 -44.64 24.55
CA ALA A 472 -146.38 -46.04 24.80
C ALA A 472 -146.79 -46.34 26.27
N GLY A 473 -146.72 -45.37 27.19
CA GLY A 473 -147.19 -45.53 28.57
C GLY A 473 -146.41 -46.58 29.39
N GLU A 474 -147.09 -47.42 30.18
CA GLU A 474 -146.42 -48.44 31.03
C GLU A 474 -145.62 -49.48 30.22
N ALA A 475 -146.02 -49.77 28.98
CA ALA A 475 -145.32 -50.72 28.09
C ALA A 475 -143.97 -50.17 27.56
N GLY A 476 -143.75 -48.85 27.60
CA GLY A 476 -142.57 -48.17 27.08
C GLY A 476 -141.43 -47.93 28.08
N ARG A 477 -141.61 -48.27 29.38
CA ARG A 477 -140.64 -47.94 30.44
C ARG A 477 -139.22 -48.48 30.20
N GLY A 478 -139.09 -49.72 29.72
CA GLY A 478 -137.78 -50.31 29.39
C GLY A 478 -137.08 -49.61 28.22
N PHE A 479 -137.85 -49.22 27.20
CA PHE A 479 -137.35 -48.48 26.04
C PHE A 479 -136.93 -47.04 26.41
N ALA A 480 -137.63 -46.39 27.34
CA ALA A 480 -137.28 -45.05 27.82
C ALA A 480 -135.89 -45.00 28.48
N VAL A 481 -135.51 -46.03 29.25
CA VAL A 481 -134.18 -46.14 29.87
C VAL A 481 -133.09 -46.28 28.80
N VAL A 482 -133.30 -47.16 27.82
CA VAL A 482 -132.34 -47.35 26.73
C VAL A 482 -132.20 -46.08 25.88
N ALA A 483 -133.31 -45.40 25.56
CA ALA A 483 -133.28 -44.14 24.81
C ALA A 483 -132.54 -43.03 25.56
N ALA A 484 -132.73 -42.91 26.88
CA ALA A 484 -131.99 -41.96 27.72
C ALA A 484 -130.49 -42.30 27.77
N GLU A 485 -130.13 -43.58 27.85
CA GLU A 485 -128.74 -44.04 27.86
C GLU A 485 -128.05 -43.76 26.52
N VAL A 486 -128.71 -44.05 25.39
CA VAL A 486 -128.20 -43.72 24.04
C VAL A 486 -128.02 -42.21 23.87
N LYS A 487 -128.95 -41.40 24.40
CA LYS A 487 -128.83 -39.93 24.39
C LYS A 487 -127.63 -39.44 25.22
N ASN A 488 -127.41 -40.03 26.40
CA ASN A 488 -126.24 -39.70 27.23
C ASN A 488 -124.93 -40.10 26.55
N LEU A 489 -124.85 -41.30 25.97
CA LEU A 489 -123.69 -41.76 25.20
C LEU A 489 -123.42 -40.85 23.99
N ALA A 490 -124.46 -40.40 23.28
CA ALA A 490 -124.29 -39.44 22.19
C ALA A 490 -123.74 -38.09 22.70
N ASN A 491 -124.24 -37.57 23.81
CA ASN A 491 -123.68 -36.32 24.38
C ASN A 491 -122.22 -36.48 24.83
N GLN A 492 -121.85 -37.62 25.44
CA GLN A 492 -120.46 -37.91 25.82
C GLN A 492 -119.56 -38.04 24.58
N ALA A 493 -120.03 -38.73 23.54
CA ALA A 493 -119.32 -38.86 22.27
C ALA A 493 -119.07 -37.49 21.64
N LYS A 494 -120.09 -36.60 21.65
CA LYS A 494 -119.96 -35.22 21.13
C LYS A 494 -118.92 -34.42 21.90
N GLN A 495 -118.94 -34.48 23.23
CA GLN A 495 -117.94 -33.78 24.05
C GLN A 495 -116.53 -34.29 23.79
N ALA A 496 -116.37 -35.61 23.61
CA ALA A 496 -115.08 -36.21 23.27
C ALA A 496 -114.60 -35.77 21.88
N THR A 497 -115.47 -35.73 20.87
CA THR A 497 -115.11 -35.27 19.53
C THR A 497 -114.83 -33.78 19.46
N ASP A 498 -115.56 -32.94 20.20
CA ASP A 498 -115.26 -31.51 20.30
C ASP A 498 -113.86 -31.28 20.92
N LYS A 499 -113.50 -32.06 21.96
CA LYS A 499 -112.15 -32.02 22.55
C LYS A 499 -111.08 -32.47 21.55
N ILE A 500 -111.31 -33.57 20.81
CA ILE A 500 -110.37 -34.02 19.77
C ILE A 500 -110.25 -32.97 18.65
N GLY A 501 -111.34 -32.28 18.30
CA GLY A 501 -111.33 -31.17 17.35
C GLY A 501 -110.40 -30.02 17.80
N HIS A 502 -110.44 -29.65 19.08
CA HIS A 502 -109.52 -28.66 19.66
C HIS A 502 -108.05 -29.10 19.63
N GLU A 503 -107.76 -30.37 19.93
CA GLU A 503 -106.40 -30.92 19.85
C GLU A 503 -105.87 -30.93 18.40
N ILE A 504 -106.72 -31.27 17.42
CA ILE A 504 -106.35 -31.22 16.00
C ILE A 504 -106.09 -29.78 15.53
N GLY A 505 -106.91 -28.82 15.97
CA GLY A 505 -106.68 -27.40 15.71
C GLY A 505 -105.31 -26.94 16.23
N SER A 506 -105.00 -27.31 17.49
CA SER A 506 -103.70 -27.01 18.10
C SER A 506 -102.52 -27.66 17.35
N LEU A 507 -102.69 -28.89 16.85
CA LEU A 507 -101.68 -29.56 16.01
C LEU A 507 -101.45 -28.84 14.67
N ASN A 508 -102.49 -28.28 14.07
CA ASN A 508 -102.37 -27.48 12.84
C ASN A 508 -101.60 -26.18 13.11
N ASP A 509 -101.91 -25.49 14.19
CA ASP A 509 -101.20 -24.26 14.58
C ASP A 509 -99.71 -24.54 14.83
N ILE A 510 -99.39 -25.60 15.59
CA ILE A 510 -98.00 -26.02 15.82
C ILE A 510 -97.29 -26.38 14.50
N SER A 511 -97.98 -27.06 13.58
CA SER A 511 -97.40 -27.42 12.28
C SER A 511 -97.11 -26.19 11.42
N ALA A 512 -97.96 -25.16 11.48
CA ALA A 512 -97.75 -23.88 10.81
C ALA A 512 -96.55 -23.13 11.40
N ASP A 513 -96.41 -23.09 12.73
CA ASP A 513 -95.26 -22.50 13.41
C ASP A 513 -93.95 -23.20 13.03
N VAL A 514 -93.95 -24.54 12.98
CA VAL A 514 -92.80 -25.33 12.54
C VAL A 514 -92.42 -25.00 11.10
N ALA A 515 -93.40 -24.89 10.19
CA ALA A 515 -93.14 -24.51 8.79
C ALA A 515 -92.54 -23.09 8.68
N GLY A 516 -93.03 -22.13 9.48
CA GLY A 516 -92.47 -20.77 9.55
C GLY A 516 -91.03 -20.75 10.06
N ALA A 517 -90.72 -21.52 11.09
CA ALA A 517 -89.38 -21.67 11.63
C ALA A 517 -88.43 -22.31 10.60
N LEU A 518 -88.86 -23.36 9.91
CA LEU A 518 -88.08 -24.02 8.85
C LEU A 518 -87.77 -23.07 7.69
N ASN A 519 -88.73 -22.23 7.28
CA ASN A 519 -88.50 -21.22 6.25
C ASN A 519 -87.45 -20.18 6.69
N THR A 520 -87.48 -19.77 7.95
CA THR A 520 -86.47 -18.84 8.51
C THR A 520 -85.08 -19.47 8.53
N ILE A 521 -84.98 -20.74 8.94
CA ILE A 521 -83.72 -21.50 8.92
C ILE A 521 -83.20 -21.64 7.49
N LYS A 522 -84.08 -21.91 6.51
CA LYS A 522 -83.71 -22.00 5.09
C LYS A 522 -83.08 -20.69 4.57
N LEU A 523 -83.65 -19.54 4.91
CA LEU A 523 -83.10 -18.23 4.53
C LEU A 523 -81.74 -17.96 5.18
N ALA A 524 -81.57 -18.35 6.45
CA ALA A 524 -80.29 -18.22 7.15
C ALA A 524 -79.21 -19.10 6.50
N ILE A 525 -79.51 -20.35 6.15
CA ILE A 525 -78.57 -21.26 5.47
C ILE A 525 -78.17 -20.73 4.08
N ASN A 526 -79.12 -20.15 3.33
CA ASN A 526 -78.81 -19.52 2.04
C ASN A 526 -77.81 -18.37 2.20
N SER A 527 -77.97 -17.54 3.23
CA SER A 527 -77.02 -16.46 3.54
C SER A 527 -75.63 -17.01 3.89
N VAL A 528 -75.58 -18.11 4.66
CA VAL A 528 -74.31 -18.81 4.96
C VAL A 528 -73.64 -19.30 3.67
N SER A 529 -74.38 -19.90 2.74
CA SER A 529 -73.86 -20.37 1.45
C SER A 529 -73.29 -19.22 0.60
N GLU A 530 -73.92 -18.04 0.64
CA GLU A 530 -73.43 -16.84 -0.03
C GLU A 530 -72.12 -16.34 0.59
N TYR A 531 -72.04 -16.24 1.92
CA TYR A 531 -70.80 -15.89 2.62
C TYR A 531 -69.68 -16.89 2.34
N VAL A 532 -70.01 -18.18 2.26
CA VAL A 532 -69.04 -19.22 1.94
C VAL A 532 -68.45 -19.02 0.55
N THR A 533 -69.31 -18.72 -0.42
CA THR A 533 -68.89 -18.45 -1.80
C THR A 533 -68.03 -17.19 -1.90
N SER A 534 -68.43 -16.11 -1.23
CA SER A 534 -67.66 -14.85 -1.23
C SER A 534 -66.29 -15.01 -0.56
N THR A 535 -66.22 -15.77 0.53
CA THR A 535 -64.95 -16.00 1.25
C THR A 535 -64.03 -16.89 0.42
N ALA A 536 -64.56 -17.94 -0.23
CA ALA A 536 -63.78 -18.79 -1.12
C ALA A 536 -63.13 -17.98 -2.27
N ALA A 537 -63.88 -17.07 -2.89
CA ALA A 537 -63.35 -16.19 -3.94
C ALA A 537 -62.21 -15.29 -3.43
N ALA A 538 -62.37 -14.68 -2.25
CA ALA A 538 -61.32 -13.85 -1.65
C ALA A 538 -60.06 -14.66 -1.30
N ILE A 539 -60.22 -15.93 -0.91
CA ILE A 539 -59.11 -16.84 -0.59
C ILE A 539 -58.35 -17.26 -1.85
N GLU A 540 -59.03 -17.48 -2.97
CA GLU A 540 -58.36 -17.71 -4.26
C GLU A 540 -57.51 -16.50 -4.68
N GLU A 541 -58.03 -15.29 -4.53
CA GLU A 541 -57.27 -14.05 -4.80
C GLU A 541 -56.06 -13.90 -3.88
N GLN A 542 -56.23 -14.15 -2.57
CA GLN A 542 -55.12 -14.13 -1.61
C GLN A 542 -54.05 -15.18 -1.93
N SER A 543 -54.44 -16.37 -2.40
CA SER A 543 -53.50 -17.41 -2.84
C SER A 543 -52.61 -16.93 -3.99
N THR A 544 -53.21 -16.27 -5.00
CA THR A 544 -52.46 -15.69 -6.13
C THR A 544 -51.47 -14.63 -5.66
N VAL A 545 -51.93 -13.65 -4.86
CA VAL A 545 -51.06 -12.55 -4.37
C VAL A 545 -49.92 -13.09 -3.51
N THR A 546 -50.19 -14.06 -2.66
CA THR A 546 -49.17 -14.64 -1.77
C THR A 546 -48.14 -15.45 -2.57
N GLY A 547 -48.58 -16.18 -3.60
CA GLY A 547 -47.69 -16.87 -4.55
C GLY A 547 -46.78 -15.90 -5.31
N GLU A 548 -47.34 -14.79 -5.82
CA GLU A 548 -46.56 -13.75 -6.50
C GLU A 548 -45.56 -13.05 -5.58
N MET A 549 -45.94 -12.83 -4.31
CA MET A 549 -45.07 -12.23 -3.30
C MET A 549 -43.85 -13.12 -3.02
N SER A 550 -44.08 -14.42 -2.81
CA SER A 550 -43.00 -15.40 -2.59
C SER A 550 -42.05 -15.45 -3.79
N ALA A 551 -42.59 -15.57 -5.02
CA ALA A 551 -41.77 -15.57 -6.24
C ALA A 551 -40.99 -14.26 -6.43
N SER A 552 -41.60 -13.12 -6.11
CA SER A 552 -40.95 -11.81 -6.22
C SER A 552 -39.84 -11.62 -5.19
N MET A 553 -40.01 -12.10 -3.96
CA MET A 553 -38.94 -12.09 -2.94
C MET A 553 -37.79 -13.01 -3.33
N GLN A 554 -38.06 -14.19 -3.89
CA GLN A 554 -37.01 -15.09 -4.38
C GLN A 554 -36.19 -14.45 -5.52
N ARG A 555 -36.86 -13.80 -6.48
CA ARG A 555 -36.17 -13.05 -7.55
C ARG A 555 -35.33 -11.91 -6.99
N ALA A 556 -35.90 -11.11 -6.09
CA ALA A 556 -35.19 -9.97 -5.51
C ALA A 556 -33.99 -10.41 -4.66
N ALA A 557 -34.09 -11.54 -3.94
CA ALA A 557 -32.97 -12.14 -3.22
C ALA A 557 -31.87 -12.63 -4.17
N ALA A 558 -32.25 -13.26 -5.30
CA ALA A 558 -31.30 -13.70 -6.32
C ALA A 558 -30.57 -12.51 -6.99
N GLU A 559 -31.29 -11.43 -7.30
CA GLU A 559 -30.70 -10.20 -7.83
C GLU A 559 -29.76 -9.54 -6.82
N ALA A 560 -30.16 -9.45 -5.54
CA ALA A 560 -29.31 -8.91 -4.48
C ALA A 560 -28.02 -9.76 -4.30
N ALA A 561 -28.11 -11.08 -4.41
CA ALA A 561 -26.95 -11.96 -4.37
C ALA A 561 -26.02 -11.77 -5.58
N ALA A 562 -26.59 -11.57 -6.78
CA ALA A 562 -25.81 -11.28 -7.99
C ALA A 562 -25.09 -9.94 -7.89
N ILE A 563 -25.73 -8.91 -7.35
CA ILE A 563 -25.12 -7.58 -7.11
C ILE A 563 -24.00 -7.67 -6.08
N ALA A 564 -24.15 -8.48 -5.03
CA ALA A 564 -23.11 -8.65 -4.01
C ALA A 564 -21.88 -9.42 -4.51
N ALA A 565 -22.05 -10.24 -5.57
CA ALA A 565 -20.97 -11.01 -6.18
C ALA A 565 -20.21 -10.24 -7.28
N ALA A 566 -20.77 -9.15 -7.79
CA ALA A 566 -20.18 -8.24 -8.78
C ALA A 566 -19.39 -7.13 -8.10
#